data_AF-A0A382I653-F1
#
_entry.id   AF-A0A382I653-F1
#
_cell.length_a   1.000
_cell.length_b   1.000
_cell.length_c   1.000
_cell.angle_alpha   90.00
_cell.angle_beta   90.00
_cell.angle_gamma   90.00
#
_symmetry.space_group_name_H-M   'P 1'
#
loop_
_entity.id
_entity.type
_entity.pdbx_description
1 polymer ?
#
loop_
_entity_poly.entity_id
_entity_poly.type
_entity_poly.pdbx_seq_one_letter_code
_entity_poly.pdbx_strand_id
1 'polypeptide(L)'
;MRYKKTQEGMFIALFALATVVIIGILVSYMSNWVNDMIATQTQVFFSKQAYWNTYSGMEIATSKRIASLHGVPSSPDVSFATGKITITQGAPDANGYLGGNKVSTITSTGSDLRGRSRAMKLTIGDPAVDYALLFDGNNDYVTMGDVHDVGTSDFTISTWFRYSATENTLPQLINKYNGGMGYGLEIVDDDDDGEDDGKIRAYIKNDATRIEALSSVATSKNGNWHHVAATWDRDGNLTVYLDGIAGTGVSINAQSGDDIQNALAFDIGAENNHTAQFFKGFINDVAFWTVVLNEAQVQTLFIQGYTFPATNIDIGNLSGYWNFNDQADSTDDVSSSNNKGDISGAIFTGT
;
A
#
# COMPACT_ATOMS: atom_id res chain seq x y z
N MET A 1 -32.18 52.75 -74.91
CA MET A 1 -31.19 51.67 -74.64
C MET A 1 -30.24 51.93 -73.44
N ARG A 2 -30.42 52.99 -72.62
CA ARG A 2 -29.50 53.34 -71.51
C ARG A 2 -29.72 52.63 -70.16
N TYR A 3 -30.85 51.94 -69.97
CA TYR A 3 -31.21 51.31 -68.68
C TYR A 3 -30.68 49.87 -68.49
N LYS A 4 -30.26 49.17 -69.56
CA LYS A 4 -29.72 47.80 -69.45
C LYS A 4 -28.32 47.75 -68.83
N LYS A 5 -27.45 48.73 -69.14
CA LYS A 5 -26.08 48.79 -68.60
C LYS A 5 -26.01 49.02 -67.09
N THR A 6 -26.98 49.74 -66.52
CA THR A 6 -27.06 49.99 -65.07
C THR A 6 -27.53 48.77 -64.29
N GLN A 7 -28.40 47.94 -64.87
CA GLN A 7 -28.83 46.67 -64.26
C GLN A 7 -27.71 45.63 -64.27
N GLU A 8 -26.96 45.51 -65.37
CA GLU A 8 -25.77 44.64 -65.46
C GLU A 8 -24.70 44.99 -64.42
N GLY A 9 -24.43 46.28 -64.21
CA GLY A 9 -23.48 46.74 -63.18
C GLY A 9 -23.91 46.39 -61.75
N MET A 10 -25.22 46.38 -61.48
CA MET A 10 -25.76 46.01 -60.16
C MET A 10 -25.64 44.51 -59.87
N PHE A 11 -25.88 43.65 -60.86
CA PHE A 11 -25.67 42.20 -60.71
C PHE A 11 -24.19 41.84 -60.52
N ILE A 12 -23.30 42.51 -61.26
CA ILE A 12 -21.84 42.34 -61.08
C ILE A 12 -21.41 42.78 -59.68
N ALA A 13 -21.93 43.91 -59.18
CA ALA A 13 -21.62 44.39 -57.84
C ALA A 13 -22.14 43.46 -56.72
N LEU A 14 -23.36 42.93 -56.86
CA LEU A 14 -23.93 41.95 -55.93
C LEU A 14 -23.13 40.64 -55.92
N PHE A 15 -22.74 40.16 -57.10
CA PHE A 15 -21.92 38.94 -57.22
C PHE A 15 -20.52 39.15 -56.62
N ALA A 16 -19.90 40.32 -56.84
CA ALA A 16 -18.63 40.68 -56.24
C ALA A 16 -18.72 40.74 -54.70
N LEU A 17 -19.77 41.34 -54.15
CA LEU A 17 -20.00 41.41 -52.71
C LEU A 17 -20.21 40.01 -52.11
N ALA A 18 -21.04 39.17 -52.73
CA ALA A 18 -21.27 37.80 -52.28
C ALA A 18 -19.96 36.99 -52.27
N THR A 19 -19.13 37.16 -53.30
CA THR A 19 -17.82 36.49 -53.41
C THR A 19 -16.89 36.93 -52.28
N VAL A 20 -16.81 38.23 -51.98
CA VAL A 20 -15.98 38.75 -50.87
C VAL A 20 -16.45 38.23 -49.51
N VAL A 21 -17.78 38.15 -49.30
CA VAL A 21 -18.34 37.60 -48.05
C VAL A 21 -18.02 36.11 -47.90
N ILE A 22 -18.17 35.32 -48.96
CA ILE A 22 -17.84 33.88 -48.93
C ILE A 22 -16.35 33.66 -48.67
N ILE A 23 -15.47 34.43 -49.33
CA ILE A 23 -14.03 34.37 -49.09
C ILE A 23 -13.71 34.76 -47.63
N GLY A 24 -14.36 35.80 -47.09
CA GLY A 24 -14.19 36.20 -45.70
C GLY A 24 -14.57 35.11 -44.71
N ILE A 25 -15.68 34.41 -44.95
CA ILE A 25 -16.12 33.28 -44.12
C ILE A 25 -15.13 32.11 -44.22
N LEU A 26 -14.68 31.76 -45.42
CA LEU A 26 -13.71 30.68 -45.64
C LEU A 26 -12.36 30.98 -44.97
N VAL A 27 -11.86 32.22 -45.09
CA VAL A 27 -10.61 32.66 -44.43
C VAL A 27 -10.77 32.60 -42.91
N SER A 28 -11.92 33.01 -42.38
CA SER A 28 -12.19 32.95 -40.94
C SER A 28 -12.26 31.50 -40.43
N TYR A 29 -12.90 30.60 -41.19
CA TYR A 29 -12.94 29.17 -40.87
C TYR A 29 -11.55 28.53 -40.90
N MET A 30 -10.76 28.79 -41.95
CA MET A 30 -9.39 28.28 -42.08
C MET A 30 -8.47 28.86 -41.00
N SER A 31 -8.62 30.13 -40.63
CA SER A 31 -7.86 30.75 -39.54
C SER A 31 -8.17 30.08 -38.21
N ASN A 32 -9.43 29.78 -37.91
CA ASN A 32 -9.81 29.06 -36.70
C ASN A 32 -9.25 27.65 -36.69
N TRP A 33 -9.28 26.94 -37.82
CA TRP A 33 -8.72 25.59 -37.93
C TRP A 33 -7.19 25.57 -37.76
N VAL A 34 -6.47 26.54 -38.35
CA VAL A 34 -5.03 26.69 -38.16
C VAL A 34 -4.69 27.01 -36.71
N ASN A 35 -5.45 27.91 -36.06
CA ASN A 35 -5.26 28.23 -34.64
C ASN A 35 -5.47 27.00 -33.75
N ASP A 36 -6.47 26.18 -34.05
CA ASP A 36 -6.77 24.96 -33.30
C ASP A 36 -5.70 23.87 -33.52
N MET A 37 -5.19 23.75 -34.75
CA MET A 37 -4.09 22.86 -35.08
C MET A 37 -2.79 23.29 -34.38
N ILE A 38 -2.49 24.59 -34.36
CA ILE A 38 -1.32 25.14 -33.62
C ILE A 38 -1.48 24.89 -32.12
N ALA A 39 -2.66 25.15 -31.54
CA ALA A 39 -2.92 24.90 -30.13
C ALA A 39 -2.73 23.41 -29.77
N THR A 40 -3.23 22.51 -30.62
CA THR A 40 -3.10 21.06 -30.44
C THR A 40 -1.65 20.60 -30.56
N GLN A 41 -0.92 21.05 -31.60
CA GLN A 41 0.50 20.72 -31.76
C GLN A 41 1.35 21.24 -30.59
N THR A 42 1.04 22.44 -30.11
CA THR A 42 1.71 23.06 -28.97
C THR A 42 1.47 22.25 -27.68
N GLN A 43 0.24 21.81 -27.44
CA GLN A 43 -0.08 20.92 -26.31
C GLN A 43 0.64 19.57 -26.40
N VAL A 44 0.71 18.95 -27.58
CA VAL A 44 1.42 17.68 -27.77
C VAL A 44 2.93 17.85 -27.55
N PHE A 45 3.51 18.97 -28.00
CA PHE A 45 4.93 19.27 -27.78
C PHE A 45 5.25 19.46 -26.29
N PHE A 46 4.44 20.24 -25.57
CA PHE A 46 4.62 20.44 -24.13
C PHE A 46 4.33 19.19 -23.30
N SER A 47 3.36 18.37 -23.70
CA SER A 47 3.06 17.11 -23.01
C SER A 47 4.20 16.10 -23.18
N LYS A 48 4.77 16.01 -24.39
CA LYS A 48 5.97 15.19 -24.63
C LYS A 48 7.17 15.74 -23.88
N GLN A 49 7.40 17.06 -23.89
CA GLN A 49 8.50 17.68 -23.14
C GLN A 49 8.35 17.48 -21.63
N ALA A 50 7.13 17.60 -21.08
CA ALA A 50 6.84 17.34 -19.68
C ALA A 50 7.06 15.86 -19.33
N TYR A 51 6.60 14.94 -20.18
CA TYR A 51 6.86 13.50 -20.04
C TYR A 51 8.37 13.22 -20.00
N TRP A 52 9.14 13.74 -20.96
CA TRP A 52 10.59 13.59 -20.97
C TRP A 52 11.27 14.24 -19.76
N ASN A 53 10.77 15.38 -19.26
CA ASN A 53 11.34 16.04 -18.08
C ASN A 53 11.03 15.30 -16.77
N THR A 54 9.86 14.66 -16.65
CA THR A 54 9.48 13.84 -15.49
C THR A 54 10.29 12.53 -15.42
N TYR A 55 10.64 11.94 -16.57
CA TYR A 55 11.40 10.68 -16.61
C TYR A 55 12.92 10.84 -16.79
N SER A 56 13.43 12.01 -17.20
CA SER A 56 14.87 12.24 -17.41
C SER A 56 15.64 12.75 -16.18
N GLY A 57 14.96 13.11 -15.10
CA GLY A 57 15.60 13.68 -13.91
C GLY A 57 16.24 15.06 -14.14
N MET A 58 16.00 15.72 -15.28
CA MET A 58 16.52 17.05 -15.61
C MET A 58 15.55 18.18 -15.22
N GLU A 59 16.04 19.10 -14.39
CA GLU A 59 15.36 20.28 -13.85
C GLU A 59 15.03 21.33 -14.94
N ILE A 60 13.79 21.84 -14.98
CA ILE A 60 13.42 22.96 -15.85
C ILE A 60 13.86 24.27 -15.17
N ALA A 61 14.84 24.95 -15.76
CA ALA A 61 15.27 26.29 -15.37
C ALA A 61 14.21 27.34 -15.66
N THR A 62 13.17 27.41 -14.82
CA THR A 62 12.38 28.64 -14.67
C THR A 62 13.05 29.49 -13.59
N SER A 63 13.08 30.81 -13.75
CA SER A 63 13.72 31.74 -12.81
C SER A 63 13.10 31.75 -11.40
N LYS A 64 12.04 30.97 -11.17
CA LYS A 64 11.51 30.67 -9.85
C LYS A 64 11.77 29.21 -9.52
N ARG A 65 12.83 28.98 -8.77
CA ARG A 65 13.18 27.65 -8.25
C ARG A 65 12.11 27.20 -7.26
N ILE A 66 11.61 25.97 -7.42
CA ILE A 66 10.75 25.30 -6.42
C ILE A 66 11.56 24.96 -5.15
N ALA A 67 12.89 24.89 -5.26
CA ALA A 67 13.83 24.86 -4.14
C ALA A 67 15.09 25.69 -4.43
N SER A 68 15.46 26.59 -3.51
CA SER A 68 16.77 27.24 -3.49
C SER A 68 17.89 26.20 -3.30
N LEU A 69 19.11 26.45 -3.80
CA LEU A 69 20.30 25.64 -3.48
C LEU A 69 20.56 25.58 -1.97
N HIS A 70 19.97 26.50 -1.21
CA HIS A 70 20.05 26.59 0.24
C HIS A 70 18.86 25.92 0.96
N GLY A 71 18.02 25.15 0.26
CA GLY A 71 16.96 24.33 0.88
C GLY A 71 15.78 25.10 1.50
N VAL A 72 15.79 26.43 1.48
CA VAL A 72 14.70 27.27 1.99
C VAL A 72 13.84 27.76 0.82
N PRO A 73 12.54 27.40 0.74
CA PRO A 73 11.64 27.97 -0.26
C PRO A 73 11.54 29.49 -0.03
N SER A 74 11.90 30.31 -1.02
CA SER A 74 11.84 31.78 -0.92
C SER A 74 10.43 32.35 -1.06
N SER A 75 9.44 31.51 -1.35
CA SER A 75 8.02 31.84 -1.34
C SER A 75 7.21 30.55 -1.19
N PRO A 76 6.15 30.50 -0.35
CA PRO A 76 5.32 29.31 -0.20
C PRO A 76 4.52 29.00 -1.47
N ASP A 77 4.47 29.92 -2.43
CA ASP A 77 3.59 29.87 -3.58
C ASP A 77 4.32 30.04 -4.90
N VAL A 78 4.15 29.09 -5.81
CA VAL A 78 4.57 29.20 -7.22
C VAL A 78 3.32 29.40 -8.07
N SER A 79 3.19 30.58 -8.65
CA SER A 79 2.03 30.97 -9.47
C SER A 79 2.34 30.83 -10.96
N PHE A 80 1.40 30.24 -11.70
CA PHE A 80 1.39 30.09 -13.16
C PHE A 80 0.22 30.89 -13.75
N ALA A 81 0.19 31.06 -15.07
CA ALA A 81 -0.87 31.80 -15.76
C ALA A 81 -2.28 31.21 -15.52
N THR A 82 -2.37 29.90 -15.30
CA THR A 82 -3.66 29.18 -15.16
C THR A 82 -3.81 28.46 -13.82
N GLY A 83 -2.88 28.63 -12.89
CA GLY A 83 -2.82 27.79 -11.69
C GLY A 83 -1.80 28.23 -10.65
N LYS A 84 -1.78 27.52 -9.53
CA LYS A 84 -0.92 27.84 -8.39
C LYS A 84 -0.52 26.54 -7.66
N ILE A 85 0.76 26.41 -7.34
CA ILE A 85 1.27 25.45 -6.36
C ILE A 85 1.47 26.20 -5.05
N THR A 86 0.85 25.72 -3.99
CA THR A 86 0.98 26.25 -2.63
C THR A 86 1.56 25.16 -1.72
N ILE A 87 2.66 25.50 -1.06
CA ILE A 87 3.32 24.69 -0.04
C ILE A 87 2.98 25.32 1.30
N THR A 88 2.14 24.64 2.08
CA THR A 88 1.81 25.07 3.45
C THR A 88 2.75 24.39 4.43
N GLN A 89 3.32 25.17 5.34
CA GLN A 89 4.17 24.68 6.41
C GLN A 89 3.34 24.62 7.71
N GLY A 90 3.48 23.54 8.47
CA GLY A 90 2.88 23.41 9.80
C GLY A 90 3.76 24.07 10.86
N ALA A 91 3.18 24.83 11.78
CA ALA A 91 3.85 25.30 12.99
C ALA A 91 3.51 24.36 14.16
N PRO A 92 4.42 24.07 15.11
CA PRO A 92 5.78 24.58 15.29
C PRO A 92 6.86 23.48 15.39
N ASP A 93 6.81 22.44 14.55
CA ASP A 93 7.86 21.42 14.53
C ASP A 93 8.94 21.77 13.51
N ALA A 94 10.12 22.17 14.00
CA ALA A 94 11.28 22.36 13.17
C ALA A 94 11.71 21.02 12.52
N ASN A 95 12.06 21.06 11.23
CA ASN A 95 12.65 19.93 10.54
C ASN A 95 14.08 19.69 11.07
N GLY A 96 14.43 18.43 11.31
CA GLY A 96 15.72 18.05 11.90
C GLY A 96 16.93 18.25 10.98
N TYR A 97 16.69 18.43 9.68
CA TYR A 97 17.76 18.55 8.68
C TYR A 97 18.18 20.01 8.41
N LEU A 98 17.28 21.00 8.58
CA LEU A 98 17.54 22.41 8.21
C LEU A 98 16.92 23.48 9.14
N GLY A 99 16.29 23.09 10.26
CA GLY A 99 15.71 24.02 11.25
C GLY A 99 14.50 24.86 10.77
N GLY A 100 13.92 24.56 9.60
CA GLY A 100 12.72 25.22 9.07
C GLY A 100 11.42 24.46 9.43
N ASN A 101 10.25 25.09 9.30
CA ASN A 101 8.98 24.40 9.57
C ASN A 101 8.76 23.20 8.63
N LYS A 102 8.22 22.09 9.16
CA LYS A 102 7.77 20.94 8.35
C LYS A 102 6.72 21.38 7.30
N VAL A 103 6.78 20.81 6.10
CA VAL A 103 5.72 20.96 5.11
C VAL A 103 4.54 20.08 5.55
N SER A 104 3.35 20.65 5.65
CA SER A 104 2.13 19.92 6.05
C SER A 104 1.22 19.61 4.86
N THR A 105 1.20 20.46 3.83
CA THR A 105 0.44 20.18 2.61
C THR A 105 1.08 20.79 1.38
N ILE A 106 0.92 20.12 0.24
CA ILE A 106 1.20 20.62 -1.09
C ILE A 106 -0.11 20.61 -1.87
N THR A 107 -0.58 21.79 -2.28
CA THR A 107 -1.78 21.94 -3.10
C THR A 107 -1.40 22.45 -4.48
N SER A 108 -1.79 21.74 -5.52
CA SER A 108 -1.66 22.21 -6.91
C SER A 108 -3.05 22.47 -7.49
N THR A 109 -3.23 23.67 -8.03
CA THR A 109 -4.46 24.10 -8.67
C THR A 109 -4.19 24.49 -10.11
N GLY A 110 -5.13 24.21 -11.01
CA GLY A 110 -5.06 24.58 -12.41
C GLY A 110 -6.45 24.81 -13.00
N SER A 111 -6.53 25.62 -14.04
CA SER A 111 -7.74 25.86 -14.82
C SER A 111 -7.46 25.54 -16.29
N ASP A 112 -8.43 24.92 -16.95
CA ASP A 112 -8.37 24.77 -18.40
C ASP A 112 -8.77 26.06 -19.13
N LEU A 113 -8.61 26.09 -20.45
CA LEU A 113 -9.00 27.22 -21.30
C LEU A 113 -10.50 27.58 -21.25
N ARG A 114 -11.32 26.71 -20.64
CA ARG A 114 -12.77 26.91 -20.44
C ARG A 114 -13.11 27.33 -19.01
N GLY A 115 -12.12 27.62 -18.17
CA GLY A 115 -12.29 28.09 -16.79
C GLY A 115 -12.65 26.99 -15.79
N ARG A 116 -12.57 25.71 -16.15
CA ARG A 116 -12.83 24.61 -15.20
C ARG A 116 -11.60 24.40 -14.34
N SER A 117 -11.76 24.58 -13.02
CA SER A 117 -10.68 24.37 -12.06
C SER A 117 -10.51 22.88 -11.71
N ARG A 118 -9.26 22.47 -11.45
CA ARG A 118 -8.85 21.19 -10.89
C ARG A 118 -7.88 21.46 -9.74
N ALA A 119 -8.00 20.70 -8.67
CA ALA A 119 -7.10 20.77 -7.54
C ALA A 119 -6.67 19.38 -7.13
N MET A 120 -5.40 19.25 -6.74
CA MET A 120 -4.85 18.08 -6.06
C MET A 120 -4.19 18.56 -4.77
N LYS A 121 -4.40 17.82 -3.68
CA LYS A 121 -3.84 18.11 -2.37
C LYS A 121 -3.11 16.86 -1.87
N LEU A 122 -1.82 17.00 -1.62
CA LEU A 122 -1.03 16.04 -0.86
C LEU A 122 -0.88 16.57 0.56
N THR A 123 -1.36 15.82 1.54
CA THR A 123 -1.11 16.10 2.96
C THR A 123 0.11 15.30 3.38
N ILE A 124 1.10 15.97 3.96
CA ILE A 124 2.29 15.34 4.53
C ILE A 124 2.03 15.29 6.03
N GLY A 125 1.72 14.10 6.54
CA GLY A 125 1.63 13.88 7.99
C GLY A 125 3.01 13.96 8.64
N ASP A 126 3.03 14.02 9.97
CA ASP A 126 4.22 13.58 10.68
C ASP A 126 4.49 12.11 10.30
N PRO A 127 5.76 11.65 10.23
CA PRO A 127 6.00 10.22 10.22
C PRO A 127 5.26 9.68 11.43
N ALA A 128 4.27 8.81 11.21
CA ALA A 128 3.69 8.07 12.30
C ALA A 128 4.88 7.41 13.01
N VAL A 129 5.01 7.64 14.31
CA VAL A 129 5.90 6.79 15.10
C VAL A 129 5.11 5.51 15.24
N ASP A 130 5.26 4.64 14.22
CA ASP A 130 4.76 3.29 14.30
C ASP A 130 5.74 2.50 15.16
N TYR A 131 5.16 1.67 16.00
CA TYR A 131 5.87 0.81 16.91
C TYR A 131 5.72 -0.64 16.41
N ALA A 132 6.64 -1.47 16.85
CA ALA A 132 6.62 -2.90 16.64
C ALA A 132 7.27 -3.58 17.85
N LEU A 133 7.15 -4.90 17.89
CA LEU A 133 7.87 -5.71 18.86
C LEU A 133 9.14 -6.25 18.23
N LEU A 134 10.27 -5.99 18.89
CA LEU A 134 11.58 -6.54 18.57
C LEU A 134 11.81 -7.80 19.41
N PHE A 135 12.06 -8.91 18.73
CA PHE A 135 12.38 -10.21 19.31
C PHE A 135 13.86 -10.52 19.10
N ASP A 136 14.52 -11.03 20.14
CA ASP A 136 15.97 -11.24 20.16
C ASP A 136 16.44 -12.61 19.61
N GLY A 137 15.51 -13.57 19.47
CA GLY A 137 15.76 -14.93 19.02
C GLY A 137 16.08 -15.97 20.10
N ASN A 138 15.94 -15.64 21.39
CA ASN A 138 16.35 -16.55 22.48
C ASN A 138 15.21 -17.02 23.37
N ASN A 139 14.35 -16.10 23.83
CA ASN A 139 13.29 -16.40 24.79
C ASN A 139 12.11 -15.43 24.70
N ASP A 140 12.06 -14.64 23.64
CA ASP A 140 11.05 -13.62 23.43
C ASP A 140 9.80 -14.22 22.79
N TYR A 141 8.64 -13.91 23.36
CA TYR A 141 7.34 -14.26 22.79
C TYR A 141 6.25 -13.31 23.29
N VAL A 142 5.11 -13.32 22.61
CA VAL A 142 3.85 -12.76 23.10
C VAL A 142 2.84 -13.88 23.15
N THR A 143 2.07 -13.97 24.24
CA THR A 143 1.01 -14.96 24.38
C THR A 143 -0.32 -14.28 24.61
N MET A 144 -1.37 -14.74 23.92
CA MET A 144 -2.75 -14.27 24.11
C MET A 144 -3.56 -15.25 24.95
N GLY A 145 -2.90 -16.27 25.51
CA GLY A 145 -3.57 -17.39 26.14
C GLY A 145 -4.42 -18.18 25.15
N ASP A 146 -5.41 -18.91 25.67
CA ASP A 146 -6.28 -19.77 24.88
C ASP A 146 -7.37 -18.95 24.16
N VAL A 147 -7.06 -18.54 22.93
CA VAL A 147 -7.96 -17.82 22.02
C VAL A 147 -7.89 -18.42 20.61
N HIS A 148 -8.82 -18.01 19.74
CA HIS A 148 -8.88 -18.40 18.34
C HIS A 148 -9.05 -19.91 18.09
N ASP A 149 -9.99 -20.53 18.82
CA ASP A 149 -10.38 -21.92 18.62
C ASP A 149 -11.22 -22.11 17.34
N VAL A 150 -10.52 -22.25 16.21
CA VAL A 150 -11.12 -22.28 14.87
C VAL A 150 -12.07 -23.46 14.63
N GLY A 151 -11.82 -24.61 15.27
CA GLY A 151 -12.57 -25.83 15.07
C GLY A 151 -12.66 -26.23 13.60
N THR A 152 -13.86 -26.13 13.02
CA THR A 152 -14.13 -26.44 11.60
C THR A 152 -14.22 -25.21 10.70
N SER A 153 -14.06 -24.01 11.27
CA SER A 153 -14.31 -22.74 10.58
C SER A 153 -13.11 -22.27 9.75
N ASP A 154 -13.41 -21.51 8.71
CA ASP A 154 -12.39 -20.80 7.94
C ASP A 154 -11.77 -19.66 8.75
N PHE A 155 -10.54 -19.30 8.39
CA PHE A 155 -9.87 -18.16 9.01
C PHE A 155 -8.72 -17.63 8.17
N THR A 156 -8.28 -16.41 8.50
CA THR A 156 -7.10 -15.76 7.91
C THR A 156 -6.23 -15.18 9.01
N ILE A 157 -4.92 -15.31 8.87
CA ILE A 157 -3.93 -14.65 9.73
C ILE A 157 -3.04 -13.77 8.85
N SER A 158 -2.77 -12.55 9.30
CA SER A 158 -1.84 -11.61 8.64
C SER A 158 -0.88 -11.01 9.66
N THR A 159 0.33 -10.72 9.23
CA THR A 159 1.30 -9.93 9.99
C THR A 159 2.35 -9.29 9.08
N TRP A 160 2.90 -8.18 9.54
CA TRP A 160 4.14 -7.61 9.01
C TRP A 160 5.33 -8.07 9.84
N PHE A 161 6.43 -8.42 9.19
CA PHE A 161 7.62 -8.83 9.89
C PHE A 161 8.89 -8.39 9.17
N ARG A 162 9.99 -8.29 9.92
CA ARG A 162 11.32 -8.00 9.41
C ARG A 162 12.29 -9.03 9.97
N TYR A 163 12.84 -9.86 9.10
CA TYR A 163 13.67 -11.02 9.47
C TYR A 163 15.03 -10.98 8.75
N SER A 164 16.11 -11.21 9.50
CA SER A 164 17.47 -11.29 8.94
C SER A 164 18.35 -12.31 9.65
N ALA A 165 17.77 -13.21 10.44
CA ALA A 165 18.56 -14.22 11.14
C ALA A 165 18.94 -15.36 10.18
N THR A 166 20.10 -15.97 10.45
CA THR A 166 20.68 -17.07 9.65
C THR A 166 21.01 -18.27 10.52
N GLU A 167 20.66 -18.27 11.81
CA GLU A 167 21.01 -19.32 12.79
C GLU A 167 19.80 -19.74 13.64
N ASN A 168 18.58 -19.67 13.10
CA ASN A 168 17.37 -20.10 13.80
C ASN A 168 16.74 -21.27 13.05
N THR A 169 16.35 -22.34 13.75
CA THR A 169 15.61 -23.45 13.14
C THR A 169 14.11 -23.17 13.21
N LEU A 170 13.47 -23.04 12.06
CA LEU A 170 12.01 -22.89 11.91
C LEU A 170 11.35 -21.82 12.82
N PRO A 171 11.81 -20.55 12.80
CA PRO A 171 11.28 -19.53 13.69
C PRO A 171 9.79 -19.28 13.45
N GLN A 172 9.01 -19.24 14.53
CA GLN A 172 7.56 -19.06 14.47
C GLN A 172 7.19 -17.59 14.36
N LEU A 173 6.33 -17.23 13.40
CA LEU A 173 5.66 -15.94 13.40
C LEU A 173 4.44 -15.99 14.31
N ILE A 174 3.59 -17.00 14.11
CA ILE A 174 2.37 -17.25 14.88
C ILE A 174 2.23 -18.76 15.09
N ASN A 175 1.91 -19.20 16.30
CA ASN A 175 1.82 -20.62 16.61
C ASN A 175 0.69 -20.91 17.62
N LYS A 176 -0.22 -21.83 17.25
CA LYS A 176 -1.17 -22.50 18.16
C LYS A 176 -1.08 -24.02 17.91
N TYR A 177 0.10 -24.56 18.19
CA TYR A 177 0.47 -25.94 17.89
C TYR A 177 1.65 -26.41 18.78
N ASN A 178 1.64 -27.66 19.24
CA ASN A 178 2.73 -28.25 20.03
C ASN A 178 3.05 -29.72 19.68
N GLY A 179 2.65 -30.18 18.48
CA GLY A 179 2.71 -31.59 18.06
C GLY A 179 1.36 -32.27 17.91
N GLY A 180 0.33 -31.75 18.59
CA GLY A 180 -1.06 -32.25 18.54
C GLY A 180 -1.86 -31.78 17.32
N MET A 181 -3.11 -31.39 17.54
CA MET A 181 -3.91 -30.63 16.58
C MET A 181 -3.53 -29.15 16.67
N GLY A 182 -3.66 -28.41 15.56
CA GLY A 182 -3.38 -26.98 15.58
C GLY A 182 -3.01 -26.40 14.23
N TYR A 183 -2.51 -25.17 14.26
CA TYR A 183 -2.11 -24.41 13.07
C TYR A 183 -1.01 -23.41 13.42
N GLY A 184 -0.36 -22.87 12.40
CA GLY A 184 0.67 -21.85 12.58
C GLY A 184 1.24 -21.30 11.29
N LEU A 185 2.11 -20.30 11.47
CA LEU A 185 2.92 -19.63 10.46
C LEU A 185 4.36 -19.60 10.93
N GLU A 186 5.25 -20.17 10.12
CA GLU A 186 6.68 -20.26 10.40
C GLU A 186 7.50 -19.86 9.18
N ILE A 187 8.72 -19.39 9.42
CA ILE A 187 9.71 -19.25 8.34
C ILE A 187 10.42 -20.58 8.21
N VAL A 188 10.47 -21.11 6.98
CA VAL A 188 11.29 -22.28 6.69
C VAL A 188 12.75 -21.87 6.82
N ASP A 189 13.43 -22.47 7.78
CA ASP A 189 14.86 -22.32 8.02
C ASP A 189 15.33 -23.69 8.48
N ASP A 190 15.62 -24.54 7.49
CA ASP A 190 16.04 -25.93 7.68
C ASP A 190 17.46 -26.03 7.10
N ASP A 191 18.40 -26.56 7.90
CA ASP A 191 19.86 -26.51 7.66
C ASP A 191 20.32 -27.28 6.38
N ASP A 192 19.40 -27.87 5.61
CA ASP A 192 19.66 -28.85 4.56
C ASP A 192 19.26 -28.29 3.17
N ASP A 193 20.08 -27.36 2.64
CA ASP A 193 20.16 -26.90 1.23
C ASP A 193 18.81 -26.77 0.45
N GLY A 194 17.73 -26.40 1.15
CA GLY A 194 16.37 -26.57 0.67
C GLY A 194 15.91 -25.51 -0.31
N GLU A 195 15.24 -25.94 -1.39
CA GLU A 195 14.53 -25.08 -2.35
C GLU A 195 13.53 -24.11 -1.69
N ASP A 196 13.14 -24.40 -0.45
CA ASP A 196 12.15 -23.66 0.33
C ASP A 196 12.76 -22.78 1.43
N ASP A 197 14.08 -22.73 1.58
CA ASP A 197 14.71 -21.90 2.63
C ASP A 197 14.28 -20.42 2.53
N GLY A 198 13.86 -19.86 3.66
CA GLY A 198 13.34 -18.51 3.79
C GLY A 198 11.93 -18.29 3.25
N LYS A 199 11.24 -19.31 2.72
CA LYS A 199 9.80 -19.25 2.42
C LYS A 199 8.99 -19.22 3.71
N ILE A 200 7.78 -18.68 3.62
CA ILE A 200 6.83 -18.74 4.72
C ILE A 200 5.96 -19.99 4.54
N ARG A 201 5.85 -20.79 5.60
CA ARG A 201 5.01 -21.96 5.66
C ARG A 201 3.80 -21.68 6.56
N ALA A 202 2.62 -21.87 6.02
CA ALA A 202 1.42 -22.04 6.81
C ALA A 202 1.11 -23.52 6.94
N TYR A 203 0.60 -23.94 8.08
CA TYR A 203 0.23 -25.34 8.29
C TYR A 203 -1.02 -25.49 9.13
N ILE A 204 -1.65 -26.65 8.97
CA ILE A 204 -2.78 -27.10 9.78
C ILE A 204 -2.65 -28.60 10.02
N LYS A 205 -2.96 -29.05 11.24
CA LYS A 205 -2.86 -30.44 11.62
C LYS A 205 -4.11 -30.87 12.39
N ASN A 206 -4.72 -31.96 11.93
CA ASN A 206 -5.71 -32.71 12.68
C ASN A 206 -5.04 -33.86 13.46
N ASP A 207 -5.83 -34.79 14.01
CA ASP A 207 -5.30 -35.92 14.78
C ASP A 207 -4.43 -36.88 13.94
N ALA A 208 -4.55 -36.85 12.61
CA ALA A 208 -3.92 -37.81 11.71
C ALA A 208 -2.77 -37.22 10.89
N THR A 209 -2.96 -36.04 10.29
CA THR A 209 -2.13 -35.52 9.21
C THR A 209 -1.89 -34.02 9.35
N ARG A 210 -0.65 -33.58 9.06
CA ARG A 210 -0.30 -32.16 8.84
C ARG A 210 -0.39 -31.87 7.35
N ILE A 211 -1.03 -30.75 6.99
CA ILE A 211 -1.03 -30.20 5.64
C ILE A 211 -0.37 -28.83 5.71
N GLU A 212 0.43 -28.50 4.70
CA GLU A 212 1.27 -27.31 4.66
C GLU A 212 1.15 -26.64 3.30
N ALA A 213 1.23 -25.32 3.27
CA ALA A 213 1.40 -24.53 2.05
C ALA A 213 2.55 -23.54 2.23
N LEU A 214 3.19 -23.19 1.12
CA LEU A 214 4.35 -22.31 1.09
C LEU A 214 4.04 -21.03 0.32
N SER A 215 4.72 -19.94 0.70
CA SER A 215 4.78 -18.74 -0.12
C SER A 215 5.41 -19.05 -1.49
N SER A 216 5.07 -18.23 -2.49
CA SER A 216 5.60 -18.39 -3.86
C SER A 216 7.10 -18.16 -3.96
N VAL A 217 7.64 -17.31 -3.09
CA VAL A 217 9.06 -16.94 -3.03
C VAL A 217 9.55 -16.89 -1.58
N ALA A 218 10.86 -16.94 -1.40
CA ALA A 218 11.50 -16.73 -0.11
C ALA A 218 11.65 -15.24 0.22
N THR A 219 11.63 -14.91 1.51
CA THR A 219 11.88 -13.55 2.05
C THR A 219 13.30 -13.04 1.79
N SER A 220 14.20 -13.92 1.33
CA SER A 220 15.62 -13.63 1.13
C SER A 220 16.38 -13.22 2.42
N LYS A 221 15.76 -13.34 3.61
CA LYS A 221 16.36 -13.05 4.93
C LYS A 221 17.13 -11.71 4.96
N ASN A 222 16.64 -10.73 4.21
CA ASN A 222 17.37 -9.50 3.86
C ASN A 222 17.21 -8.37 4.90
N GLY A 223 16.44 -8.60 5.97
CA GLY A 223 16.12 -7.58 6.96
C GLY A 223 15.25 -6.44 6.42
N ASN A 224 14.46 -6.66 5.38
CA ASN A 224 13.40 -5.75 4.94
C ASN A 224 12.06 -6.15 5.56
N TRP A 225 11.12 -5.21 5.58
CA TRP A 225 9.74 -5.49 5.94
C TRP A 225 9.07 -6.32 4.85
N HIS A 226 8.40 -7.38 5.28
CA HIS A 226 7.55 -8.23 4.47
C HIS A 226 6.17 -8.33 5.09
N HIS A 227 5.16 -8.51 4.26
CA HIS A 227 3.81 -8.81 4.70
C HIS A 227 3.48 -10.26 4.36
N VAL A 228 3.03 -11.02 5.34
CA VAL A 228 2.44 -12.34 5.10
C VAL A 228 0.96 -12.32 5.45
N ALA A 229 0.15 -12.97 4.62
CA ALA A 229 -1.17 -13.42 5.00
C ALA A 229 -1.34 -14.88 4.61
N ALA A 230 -1.99 -15.68 5.45
CA ALA A 230 -2.36 -17.05 5.12
C ALA A 230 -3.85 -17.25 5.35
N THR A 231 -4.49 -17.91 4.39
CA THR A 231 -5.93 -18.18 4.39
C THR A 231 -6.16 -19.67 4.49
N TRP A 232 -6.92 -20.11 5.48
CA TRP A 232 -7.38 -21.49 5.65
C TRP A 232 -8.85 -21.56 5.27
N ASP A 233 -9.10 -21.90 4.01
CA ASP A 233 -10.42 -22.26 3.49
C ASP A 233 -10.65 -23.76 3.74
N ARG A 234 -11.37 -24.11 4.81
CA ARG A 234 -11.48 -25.48 5.38
C ARG A 234 -12.21 -26.45 4.47
N ASP A 235 -12.99 -25.97 3.50
CA ASP A 235 -13.57 -26.75 2.40
C ASP A 235 -13.01 -26.36 1.01
N GLY A 236 -11.88 -25.64 1.00
CA GLY A 236 -11.05 -25.38 -0.17
C GLY A 236 -9.54 -25.52 0.09
N ASN A 237 -8.81 -24.41 -0.06
CA ASN A 237 -7.35 -24.38 -0.08
C ASN A 237 -6.74 -23.61 1.10
N LEU A 238 -5.67 -24.15 1.67
CA LEU A 238 -4.68 -23.38 2.41
C LEU A 238 -3.79 -22.62 1.41
N THR A 239 -3.73 -21.29 1.53
CA THR A 239 -2.92 -20.43 0.64
C THR A 239 -2.09 -19.45 1.46
N VAL A 240 -0.81 -19.29 1.11
CA VAL A 240 0.09 -18.30 1.71
C VAL A 240 0.38 -17.19 0.71
N TYR A 241 0.21 -15.95 1.14
CA TYR A 241 0.51 -14.75 0.38
C TYR A 241 1.72 -14.08 1.02
N LEU A 242 2.78 -13.86 0.24
CA LEU A 242 3.93 -13.06 0.65
C LEU A 242 3.96 -11.80 -0.21
N ASP A 243 4.01 -10.64 0.42
CA ASP A 243 4.02 -9.33 -0.24
C ASP A 243 2.86 -9.17 -1.23
N GLY A 244 1.67 -9.67 -0.84
CA GLY A 244 0.45 -9.63 -1.65
C GLY A 244 0.40 -10.62 -2.81
N ILE A 245 1.43 -11.47 -2.99
CA ILE A 245 1.51 -12.45 -4.07
C ILE A 245 1.17 -13.84 -3.50
N ALA A 246 0.16 -14.50 -4.09
CA ALA A 246 -0.24 -15.84 -3.71
C ALA A 246 0.83 -16.89 -4.06
N GLY A 247 1.08 -17.80 -3.13
CA GLY A 247 1.70 -19.11 -3.36
C GLY A 247 0.73 -20.09 -4.00
N THR A 248 1.21 -21.31 -4.25
CA THR A 248 0.35 -22.40 -4.73
C THR A 248 -0.61 -22.82 -3.62
N GLY A 249 -1.91 -22.65 -3.84
CA GLY A 249 -2.93 -23.13 -2.92
C GLY A 249 -2.90 -24.66 -2.80
N VAL A 250 -2.96 -25.16 -1.56
CA VAL A 250 -2.95 -26.59 -1.23
C VAL A 250 -4.30 -26.99 -0.66
N SER A 251 -4.97 -27.95 -1.31
CA SER A 251 -6.29 -28.42 -0.86
C SER A 251 -6.23 -29.01 0.55
N ILE A 252 -7.03 -28.48 1.46
CA ILE A 252 -7.21 -29.00 2.83
C ILE A 252 -8.54 -29.73 3.02
N ASN A 253 -9.29 -29.95 1.93
CA ASN A 253 -10.59 -30.65 1.91
C ASN A 253 -10.60 -32.03 2.55
N ALA A 254 -9.46 -32.70 2.61
CA ALA A 254 -9.33 -33.99 3.29
C ALA A 254 -9.61 -33.90 4.81
N GLN A 255 -9.54 -32.69 5.37
CA GLN A 255 -9.84 -32.37 6.77
C GLN A 255 -11.12 -31.53 6.90
N SER A 256 -11.96 -31.47 5.86
CA SER A 256 -13.23 -30.74 5.91
C SER A 256 -14.15 -31.38 6.96
N GLY A 257 -14.59 -30.59 7.94
CA GLY A 257 -15.41 -31.05 9.07
C GLY A 257 -14.63 -31.63 10.26
N ASP A 258 -13.31 -31.77 10.17
CA ASP A 258 -12.49 -32.14 11.32
C ASP A 258 -12.35 -30.97 12.29
N ASP A 259 -12.78 -31.18 13.53
CA ASP A 259 -12.61 -30.24 14.63
C ASP A 259 -11.15 -30.26 15.11
N ILE A 260 -10.47 -29.12 15.04
CA ILE A 260 -9.08 -28.95 15.50
C ILE A 260 -8.94 -27.99 16.70
N GLN A 261 -10.04 -27.72 17.41
CA GLN A 261 -9.99 -26.93 18.65
C GLN A 261 -8.98 -27.53 19.64
N ASN A 262 -8.23 -26.67 20.31
CA ASN A 262 -7.24 -27.08 21.30
C ASN A 262 -7.02 -25.96 22.31
N ALA A 263 -6.74 -26.32 23.57
CA ALA A 263 -6.56 -25.36 24.65
C ALA A 263 -5.13 -24.77 24.70
N LEU A 264 -4.42 -24.74 23.58
CA LEU A 264 -3.06 -24.19 23.51
C LEU A 264 -3.13 -22.67 23.43
N ALA A 265 -2.10 -22.01 23.93
CA ALA A 265 -1.98 -20.57 23.75
C ALA A 265 -1.83 -20.19 22.26
N PHE A 266 -2.38 -19.04 21.88
CA PHE A 266 -2.04 -18.37 20.63
C PHE A 266 -0.80 -17.51 20.88
N ASP A 267 0.34 -17.94 20.32
CA ASP A 267 1.63 -17.31 20.56
C ASP A 267 2.19 -16.63 19.31
N ILE A 268 2.93 -15.56 19.54
CA ILE A 268 3.65 -14.78 18.54
C ILE A 268 5.14 -14.87 18.83
N GLY A 269 5.94 -15.20 17.82
CA GLY A 269 7.40 -15.18 17.91
C GLY A 269 8.06 -16.41 18.52
N ALA A 270 7.33 -17.47 18.90
CA ALA A 270 7.91 -18.70 19.46
C ALA A 270 7.00 -19.94 19.26
N GLU A 271 7.56 -21.13 19.43
CA GLU A 271 6.75 -22.36 19.60
C GLU A 271 5.95 -22.31 20.92
N ASN A 272 4.87 -23.09 21.02
CA ASN A 272 3.93 -23.00 22.15
C ASN A 272 4.52 -23.34 23.53
N ASN A 273 5.54 -24.20 23.59
CA ASN A 273 6.20 -24.55 24.84
C ASN A 273 7.24 -23.50 25.27
N HIS A 274 7.52 -22.51 24.41
CA HIS A 274 8.50 -21.45 24.62
C HIS A 274 9.90 -21.98 24.98
N THR A 275 10.34 -23.05 24.31
CA THR A 275 11.67 -23.67 24.53
C THR A 275 12.61 -23.58 23.33
N ALA A 276 12.09 -23.36 22.12
CA ALA A 276 12.84 -23.26 20.88
C ALA A 276 12.08 -22.46 19.81
N GLN A 277 12.62 -22.40 18.59
CA GLN A 277 11.97 -21.81 17.41
C GLN A 277 11.59 -20.32 17.60
N PHE A 278 12.39 -19.60 18.39
CA PHE A 278 12.21 -18.19 18.65
C PHE A 278 12.48 -17.35 17.39
N PHE A 279 11.63 -16.37 17.17
CA PHE A 279 11.78 -15.39 16.11
C PHE A 279 12.83 -14.34 16.51
N LYS A 280 13.59 -13.87 15.51
CA LYS A 280 14.59 -12.82 15.69
C LYS A 280 14.39 -11.73 14.65
N GLY A 281 13.90 -10.58 15.09
CA GLY A 281 13.53 -9.50 14.19
C GLY A 281 12.35 -8.70 14.73
N PHE A 282 11.63 -8.02 13.84
CA PHE A 282 10.44 -7.27 14.20
C PHE A 282 9.18 -7.99 13.73
N ILE A 283 8.14 -7.98 14.56
CA ILE A 283 6.78 -8.35 14.18
C ILE A 283 5.88 -7.15 14.47
N ASN A 284 4.97 -6.87 13.54
CA ASN A 284 3.96 -5.83 13.65
C ASN A 284 2.61 -6.27 13.07
N ASP A 285 1.56 -5.54 13.44
CA ASP A 285 0.27 -5.51 12.73
C ASP A 285 -0.32 -6.92 12.53
N VAL A 286 -0.39 -7.68 13.64
CA VAL A 286 -0.86 -9.06 13.66
C VAL A 286 -2.39 -9.05 13.71
N ALA A 287 -3.03 -9.70 12.75
CA ALA A 287 -4.48 -9.71 12.62
C ALA A 287 -5.02 -11.11 12.35
N PHE A 288 -6.19 -11.40 12.93
CA PHE A 288 -6.90 -12.66 12.80
C PHE A 288 -8.35 -12.42 12.37
N TRP A 289 -8.76 -12.99 11.23
CA TRP A 289 -10.14 -12.99 10.76
C TRP A 289 -10.75 -14.38 10.81
N THR A 290 -12.04 -14.46 11.11
CA THR A 290 -12.86 -15.69 11.12
C THR A 290 -13.46 -16.04 9.75
N VAL A 291 -12.82 -15.53 8.69
CA VAL A 291 -13.21 -15.73 7.29
C VAL A 291 -11.97 -15.86 6.41
N VAL A 292 -12.15 -16.41 5.21
CA VAL A 292 -11.14 -16.36 4.13
C VAL A 292 -11.13 -14.97 3.51
N LEU A 293 -10.03 -14.23 3.67
CA LEU A 293 -9.84 -12.98 2.92
C LEU A 293 -9.56 -13.31 1.45
N ASN A 294 -10.14 -12.54 0.54
CA ASN A 294 -9.83 -12.66 -0.87
C ASN A 294 -8.51 -11.96 -1.25
N GLU A 295 -7.97 -12.30 -2.42
CA GLU A 295 -6.69 -11.76 -2.90
C GLU A 295 -6.63 -10.23 -2.93
N ALA A 296 -7.73 -9.55 -3.31
CA ALA A 296 -7.75 -8.09 -3.35
C ALA A 296 -7.69 -7.45 -1.95
N GLN A 297 -8.30 -8.08 -0.94
CA GLN A 297 -8.18 -7.67 0.45
C GLN A 297 -6.74 -7.84 0.95
N VAL A 298 -6.11 -8.98 0.67
CA VAL A 298 -4.72 -9.26 1.05
C VAL A 298 -3.75 -8.29 0.35
N GLN A 299 -3.94 -8.02 -0.95
CA GLN A 299 -3.16 -7.04 -1.68
C GLN A 299 -3.35 -5.62 -1.15
N THR A 300 -4.55 -5.29 -0.66
CA THR A 300 -4.80 -3.97 -0.05
C THR A 300 -3.99 -3.81 1.24
N LEU A 301 -3.98 -4.82 2.13
CA LEU A 301 -3.15 -4.81 3.35
C LEU A 301 -1.66 -4.59 3.01
N PHE A 302 -1.13 -5.30 2.01
CA PHE A 302 0.25 -5.14 1.57
C PHE A 302 0.54 -3.76 0.95
N ILE A 303 -0.24 -3.34 -0.05
CA ILE A 303 0.01 -2.12 -0.83
C ILE A 303 -0.09 -0.86 0.04
N GLN A 304 -1.01 -0.85 1.01
CA GLN A 304 -1.19 0.30 1.90
C GLN A 304 -0.16 0.33 3.04
N GLY A 305 0.49 -0.81 3.35
CA GLY A 305 1.47 -0.91 4.42
C GLY A 305 0.85 -1.11 5.81
N TYR A 306 1.67 -1.39 6.82
CA TYR A 306 1.23 -1.58 8.22
C TYR A 306 0.60 -0.33 8.87
N THR A 307 0.72 0.84 8.22
CA THR A 307 0.04 2.08 8.67
C THR A 307 -1.45 2.08 8.33
N PHE A 308 -1.90 1.16 7.48
CA PHE A 308 -3.30 0.97 7.12
C PHE A 308 -3.94 -0.06 8.06
N PRO A 309 -4.87 0.37 8.94
CA PRO A 309 -5.39 -0.53 9.96
C PRO A 309 -6.15 -1.73 9.38
N ALA A 310 -5.90 -2.92 9.93
CA ALA A 310 -6.63 -4.14 9.60
C ALA A 310 -8.15 -4.00 9.83
N THR A 311 -8.57 -3.08 10.71
CA THR A 311 -9.99 -2.73 10.94
C THR A 311 -10.70 -2.15 9.71
N ASN A 312 -9.98 -1.76 8.66
CA ASN A 312 -10.58 -1.35 7.39
C ASN A 312 -10.96 -2.54 6.49
N ILE A 313 -10.54 -3.76 6.83
CA ILE A 313 -10.80 -4.99 6.06
C ILE A 313 -11.69 -5.90 6.89
N ASP A 314 -12.91 -6.13 6.39
CA ASP A 314 -13.86 -7.11 6.95
C ASP A 314 -13.97 -7.08 8.49
N ILE A 315 -14.15 -5.87 9.04
CA ILE A 315 -14.15 -5.63 10.48
C ILE A 315 -15.16 -6.49 11.26
N GLY A 316 -16.25 -6.91 10.61
CA GLY A 316 -17.26 -7.77 11.23
C GLY A 316 -16.75 -9.18 11.55
N ASN A 317 -15.68 -9.62 10.90
CA ASN A 317 -15.06 -10.92 11.08
C ASN A 317 -13.64 -10.83 11.68
N LEU A 318 -13.13 -9.62 11.93
CA LEU A 318 -11.84 -9.38 12.58
C LEU A 318 -11.95 -9.72 14.07
N SER A 319 -11.38 -10.86 14.47
CA SER A 319 -11.51 -11.41 15.81
C SER A 319 -10.29 -11.15 16.70
N GLY A 320 -9.17 -10.69 16.16
CA GLY A 320 -8.00 -10.28 16.93
C GLY A 320 -7.16 -9.32 16.12
N TYR A 321 -6.70 -8.23 16.72
CA TYR A 321 -5.87 -7.25 16.04
C TYR A 321 -4.89 -6.55 16.99
N TRP A 322 -3.61 -6.91 16.88
CA TRP A 322 -2.52 -6.33 17.65
C TRP A 322 -1.60 -5.54 16.73
N ASN A 323 -1.85 -4.23 16.67
CA ASN A 323 -1.09 -3.29 15.83
C ASN A 323 0.17 -2.74 16.48
N PHE A 324 0.42 -3.14 17.74
CA PHE A 324 1.55 -2.74 18.57
C PHE A 324 1.83 -1.24 18.51
N ASN A 325 0.79 -0.40 18.51
CA ASN A 325 0.93 1.06 18.43
C ASN A 325 0.48 1.79 19.71
N ASP A 326 -0.10 1.08 20.68
CA ASP A 326 -0.45 1.63 21.98
C ASP A 326 0.75 1.59 22.94
N GLN A 327 1.26 2.75 23.33
CA GLN A 327 2.38 2.86 24.26
C GLN A 327 2.02 2.54 25.72
N ALA A 328 0.73 2.56 26.06
CA ALA A 328 0.25 2.23 27.40
C ALA A 328 0.04 0.72 27.56
N ASP A 329 -0.42 0.06 26.50
CA ASP A 329 -0.66 -1.39 26.44
C ASP A 329 -0.33 -1.91 25.04
N SER A 330 0.95 -2.24 24.83
CA SER A 330 1.46 -2.61 23.51
C SER A 330 0.85 -3.88 22.93
N THR A 331 0.13 -4.67 23.72
CA THR A 331 -0.56 -5.90 23.32
C THR A 331 -2.07 -5.78 23.41
N ASP A 332 -2.60 -4.56 23.41
CA ASP A 332 -4.04 -4.34 23.34
C ASP A 332 -4.61 -4.89 22.02
N ASP A 333 -5.76 -5.54 22.13
CA ASP A 333 -6.51 -6.05 20.98
C ASP A 333 -7.46 -4.96 20.50
N VAL A 334 -7.12 -4.34 19.37
CA VAL A 334 -7.85 -3.24 18.74
C VAL A 334 -9.11 -3.75 18.00
N SER A 335 -9.34 -5.06 17.95
CA SER A 335 -10.61 -5.64 17.51
C SER A 335 -11.69 -5.51 18.59
N SER A 336 -12.89 -6.04 18.34
CA SER A 336 -13.96 -6.08 19.35
C SER A 336 -13.82 -7.21 20.38
N SER A 337 -12.82 -8.08 20.24
CA SER A 337 -12.72 -9.32 21.04
C SER A 337 -11.96 -9.17 22.35
N ASN A 338 -11.14 -8.12 22.51
CA ASN A 338 -10.39 -7.83 23.72
C ASN A 338 -9.47 -8.99 24.16
N ASN A 339 -8.86 -9.69 23.20
CA ASN A 339 -7.88 -10.74 23.40
C ASN A 339 -6.49 -10.15 23.71
N LYS A 340 -6.37 -9.45 24.85
CA LYS A 340 -5.10 -8.82 25.27
C LYS A 340 -4.00 -9.87 25.43
N GLY A 341 -2.80 -9.56 24.95
CA GLY A 341 -1.63 -10.41 25.10
C GLY A 341 -0.73 -10.01 26.28
N ASP A 342 0.16 -10.92 26.67
CA ASP A 342 1.25 -10.69 27.61
C ASP A 342 2.59 -10.82 26.89
N ILE A 343 3.48 -9.83 27.05
CA ILE A 343 4.84 -9.85 26.49
C ILE A 343 5.81 -10.52 27.45
N SER A 344 6.58 -11.48 26.95
CA SER A 344 7.77 -12.01 27.62
C SER A 344 9.01 -11.63 26.80
N GLY A 345 9.84 -10.73 27.34
CA GLY A 345 11.17 -10.41 26.79
C GLY A 345 11.19 -9.44 25.59
N ALA A 346 10.26 -9.58 24.64
CA ALA A 346 10.23 -8.74 23.44
C ALA A 346 10.15 -7.24 23.77
N ILE A 347 10.86 -6.42 23.00
CA ILE A 347 11.01 -4.99 23.26
C ILE A 347 10.06 -4.20 22.36
N PHE A 348 9.17 -3.43 22.99
CA PHE A 348 8.37 -2.42 22.30
C PHE A 348 9.24 -1.24 21.87
N THR A 349 9.33 -1.01 20.56
CA THR A 349 10.21 0.02 19.99
C THR A 349 9.62 0.63 18.73
N GLY A 350 9.96 1.90 18.46
CA GLY A 350 9.65 2.54 17.18
C GLY A 350 10.41 1.85 16.04
N THR A 351 9.79 1.79 14.86
CA THR A 351 10.30 1.08 13.67
C THR A 351 11.21 1.89 12.76
#